data_AF-A0A3N4M8C9-F1
#
_entry.id   AF-A0A3N4M8C9-F1
#
_cell.length_a   1.000
_cell.length_b   1.000
_cell.length_c   1.000
_cell.angle_alpha   90.00
_cell.angle_beta   90.00
_cell.angle_gamma   90.00
#
_symmetry.space_group_name_H-M   'P 1'
#
loop_
_entity.id
_entity.type
_entity.pdbx_description
1 polymer ?
#
loop_
_entity_poly.entity_id
_entity_poly.type
_entity_poly.pdbx_seq_one_letter_code
_entity_poly.pdbx_strand_id
1 'polypeptide(L)'
;MKSVDFTTIFLVRRNRHPVFFVKVKSSGSLRHISSREEADLQMRERFKNIFDDVQIEILYVVSAMGTKLCIYSLNKESRRLLPKIIPSDPEIVTDTAPIDRWDVDIMTLEGEERLRQVVYHVRTMCTELERI
;
A
#
# COMPACT_ATOMS: atom_id res chain seq x y z
N MET A 1 -18.14 21.89 -0.25
CA MET A 1 -16.70 22.18 -0.14
C MET A 1 -15.92 21.04 -0.76
N LYS A 2 -15.11 21.28 -1.81
CA LYS A 2 -14.10 20.30 -2.26
C LYS A 2 -12.89 20.48 -1.34
N SER A 3 -12.68 19.52 -0.44
CA SER A 3 -11.45 19.41 0.33
C SER A 3 -10.30 19.11 -0.63
N VAL A 4 -9.20 19.86 -0.56
CA VAL A 4 -7.98 19.51 -1.27
C VAL A 4 -7.34 18.36 -0.50
N ASP A 5 -7.38 17.16 -1.07
CA ASP A 5 -6.69 16.01 -0.49
C ASP A 5 -5.21 16.10 -0.85
N PHE A 6 -4.41 16.62 0.09
CA PHE A 6 -2.95 16.61 -0.03
C PHE A 6 -2.45 15.18 0.16
N THR A 7 -2.25 14.49 -0.96
CA THR A 7 -1.60 13.19 -0.99
C THR A 7 -0.11 13.37 -1.26
N THR A 8 0.75 12.91 -0.35
CA THR A 8 2.19 12.78 -0.62
C THR A 8 2.48 11.37 -1.11
N ILE A 9 3.27 11.26 -2.18
CA ILE A 9 3.65 9.98 -2.78
C ILE A 9 5.17 9.85 -2.78
N PHE A 10 5.67 8.75 -2.22
CA PHE A 10 7.06 8.34 -2.29
C PHE A 10 7.17 7.05 -3.09
N LEU A 11 7.83 7.12 -4.25
CA LEU A 11 8.12 5.95 -5.07
C LEU A 11 9.63 5.69 -5.07
N VAL A 12 10.02 4.57 -4.48
CA VAL A 12 11.41 4.11 -4.46
C VAL A 12 11.66 3.24 -5.69
N ARG A 13 12.76 3.55 -6.39
CA ARG A 13 13.20 2.79 -7.56
C ARG A 13 14.63 2.30 -7.36
N ARG A 14 14.92 1.13 -7.91
CA ARG A 14 16.28 0.60 -8.11
C ARG A 14 16.45 0.31 -9.59
N ASN A 15 17.53 0.81 -10.20
CA ASN A 15 17.80 0.66 -11.64
C ASN A 15 16.61 1.04 -12.54
N ARG A 16 15.89 2.11 -12.20
CA ARG A 16 14.64 2.60 -12.84
C ARG A 16 13.39 1.73 -12.62
N HIS A 17 13.50 0.57 -11.98
CA HIS A 17 12.37 -0.29 -11.65
C HIS A 17 11.77 0.05 -10.27
N PRO A 18 10.44 0.10 -10.13
CA PRO A 18 9.77 0.31 -8.85
C PRO A 18 10.00 -0.87 -7.91
N VAL A 19 10.37 -0.57 -6.65
CA VAL A 19 10.64 -1.59 -5.62
C VAL A 19 9.86 -1.39 -4.33
N PHE A 20 9.43 -0.16 -4.06
CA PHE A 20 8.64 0.17 -2.87
C PHE A 20 7.88 1.47 -3.08
N PHE A 21 6.71 1.60 -2.46
CA PHE A 21 5.89 2.80 -2.59
C PHE A 21 5.17 3.12 -1.28
N VAL A 22 5.08 4.40 -0.95
CA VAL A 22 4.27 4.90 0.17
C VAL A 22 3.38 6.03 -0.30
N LYS A 23 2.11 5.98 0.07
CA LYS A 23 1.14 7.06 -0.12
C LYS A 23 0.64 7.53 1.23
N VAL A 24 0.74 8.82 1.50
CA VAL A 24 0.37 9.44 2.77
C VAL A 24 -0.85 10.34 2.55
N LYS A 25 -1.90 10.11 3.34
CA LYS A 25 -3.07 10.97 3.49
C LYS A 25 -3.16 11.48 4.93
N SER A 26 -4.00 12.50 5.16
CA SER A 26 -4.23 13.07 6.50
C SER A 26 -4.82 12.02 7.46
N SER A 27 -4.54 12.15 8.77
CA SER A 27 -5.09 11.25 9.80
C SER A 27 -6.63 11.28 9.87
N GLY A 28 -7.24 12.43 9.57
CA GLY A 28 -8.69 12.58 9.51
C GLY A 28 -9.36 11.70 8.44
N SER A 29 -8.62 11.37 7.38
CA SER A 29 -9.10 10.50 6.30
C SER A 29 -9.50 9.11 6.80
N LEU A 30 -8.84 8.61 7.84
CA LEU A 30 -9.11 7.26 8.36
C LEU A 30 -10.53 7.12 8.93
N ARG A 31 -11.18 8.22 9.33
CA ARG A 31 -12.52 8.19 9.96
C ARG A 31 -13.65 7.97 8.96
N HIS A 32 -13.43 8.25 7.68
CA HIS A 32 -14.48 8.22 6.66
C HIS A 32 -14.35 6.97 5.78
N ILE A 33 -15.44 6.20 5.64
CA ILE A 33 -15.50 5.02 4.75
C ILE A 33 -15.00 5.41 3.35
N SER A 34 -15.61 6.43 2.75
CA SER A 34 -15.27 6.90 1.40
C SER A 34 -13.78 7.20 1.20
N SER A 35 -13.11 7.78 2.21
CA SER A 35 -11.68 8.10 2.13
C SER A 35 -10.79 6.86 2.19
N ARG A 36 -11.19 5.84 2.97
CA ARG A 36 -10.51 4.53 3.02
C ARG A 36 -10.70 3.77 1.71
N GLU A 37 -11.91 3.77 1.16
CA GLU A 37 -12.21 3.13 -0.12
C GLU A 37 -11.43 3.77 -1.27
N GLU A 38 -11.41 5.10 -1.32
CA GLU A 38 -10.63 5.84 -2.32
C GLU A 38 -9.13 5.53 -2.21
N ALA A 39 -8.59 5.43 -0.98
CA ALA A 39 -7.21 5.06 -0.77
C ALA A 39 -6.93 3.62 -1.25
N ASP A 40 -7.77 2.64 -0.91
CA ASP A 40 -7.64 1.25 -1.37
C ASP A 40 -7.69 1.16 -2.91
N LEU A 41 -8.64 1.84 -3.55
CA LEU A 41 -8.75 1.91 -5.00
C LEU A 41 -7.50 2.50 -5.65
N GLN A 42 -6.98 3.62 -5.12
CA GLN A 42 -5.77 4.26 -5.61
C GLN A 42 -4.53 3.36 -5.47
N MET A 43 -4.45 2.57 -4.40
CA MET A 43 -3.35 1.61 -4.21
C MET A 43 -3.44 0.48 -5.23
N ARG A 44 -4.63 -0.10 -5.44
CA ARG A 44 -4.87 -1.16 -6.44
C ARG A 44 -4.63 -0.69 -7.87
N GLU A 45 -5.09 0.51 -8.21
CA GLU A 45 -4.81 1.14 -9.51
C GLU A 45 -3.31 1.34 -9.70
N ARG A 46 -2.60 1.80 -8.64
CA ARG A 46 -1.16 1.99 -8.71
C ARG A 46 -0.42 0.69 -9.03
N PHE A 47 -0.81 -0.42 -8.42
CA PHE A 47 -0.26 -1.74 -8.75
C PHE A 47 -0.43 -2.07 -10.23
N LYS A 48 -1.64 -1.89 -10.79
CA LYS A 48 -1.89 -2.14 -12.22
C LYS A 48 -0.98 -1.30 -13.11
N ASN A 49 -0.80 -0.02 -12.76
CA ASN A 49 -0.03 0.93 -13.56
C ASN A 49 1.49 0.66 -13.54
N ILE A 50 2.02 -0.04 -12.55
CA ILE A 50 3.46 -0.29 -12.43
C ILE A 50 3.84 -1.77 -12.52
N PHE A 51 2.86 -2.67 -12.68
CA PHE A 51 3.06 -4.12 -12.61
C PHE A 51 4.13 -4.61 -13.58
N ASP A 52 4.07 -4.16 -14.83
CA ASP A 52 4.98 -4.60 -15.89
C ASP A 52 6.42 -4.10 -15.67
N ASP A 53 6.60 -3.02 -14.91
CA ASP A 53 7.91 -2.44 -14.60
C ASP A 53 8.59 -3.09 -13.39
N VAL A 54 7.86 -3.82 -12.55
CA VAL A 54 8.39 -4.45 -11.33
C VAL A 54 9.28 -5.64 -11.68
N GLN A 55 10.48 -5.69 -11.13
CA GLN A 55 11.40 -6.82 -11.31
C GLN A 55 11.48 -7.76 -10.11
N ILE A 56 11.17 -7.28 -8.91
CA ILE A 56 11.17 -8.09 -7.68
C ILE A 56 9.95 -9.01 -7.61
N GLU A 57 10.07 -10.10 -6.84
CA GLU A 57 9.00 -11.09 -6.71
C GLU A 57 7.77 -10.54 -5.97
N ILE A 58 7.99 -9.78 -4.90
CA ILE A 58 6.91 -9.20 -4.09
C ILE A 58 7.08 -7.68 -4.05
N LEU A 59 6.12 -6.97 -4.64
CA LEU A 59 6.04 -5.52 -4.52
C LEU A 59 5.23 -5.15 -3.28
N TYR A 60 5.86 -4.40 -2.37
CA TYR A 60 5.20 -3.81 -1.21
C TYR A 60 4.82 -2.34 -1.45
N VAL A 61 3.61 -1.99 -1.02
CA VAL A 61 3.04 -0.64 -1.17
C VAL A 61 2.31 -0.30 0.12
N VAL A 62 2.57 0.88 0.69
CA VAL A 62 2.03 1.27 2.01
C VAL A 62 1.10 2.47 1.87
N SER A 63 -0.12 2.36 2.40
CA SER A 63 -1.04 3.49 2.56
C SER A 63 -0.97 3.97 4.01
N ALA A 64 -0.51 5.19 4.23
CA ALA A 64 -0.46 5.83 5.54
C ALA A 64 -1.61 6.84 5.67
N MET A 65 -2.33 6.77 6.78
CA MET A 65 -3.30 7.80 7.21
C MET A 65 -2.92 8.26 8.62
N GLY A 66 -2.18 9.36 8.71
CA GLY A 66 -1.49 9.70 9.94
C GLY A 66 -0.42 8.66 10.29
N THR A 67 -0.49 8.09 11.49
CA THR A 67 0.46 7.05 11.96
C THR A 67 0.02 5.63 11.60
N LYS A 68 -1.24 5.44 11.17
CA LYS A 68 -1.79 4.13 10.85
C LYS A 68 -1.44 3.76 9.41
N LEU A 69 -0.94 2.54 9.21
CA LEU A 69 -0.48 2.01 7.94
C LEU A 69 -1.34 0.81 7.54
N CYS A 70 -1.72 0.77 6.26
CA CYS A 70 -2.16 -0.43 5.58
C CYS A 70 -1.05 -0.89 4.62
N ILE A 71 -0.55 -2.11 4.82
CA ILE A 71 0.53 -2.68 4.02
C ILE A 71 -0.07 -3.62 2.98
N TYR A 72 0.13 -3.27 1.70
CA TYR A 72 -0.24 -4.08 0.57
C TYR A 72 0.96 -4.87 0.06
N SER A 73 0.70 -6.06 -0.44
CA SER A 73 1.70 -6.89 -1.14
C SER A 73 1.12 -7.48 -2.40
N LEU A 74 1.88 -7.38 -3.50
CA LEU A 74 1.58 -8.05 -4.75
C LEU A 74 2.68 -9.06 -5.06
N ASN A 75 2.34 -10.33 -5.13
CA ASN A 75 3.25 -11.36 -5.62
C ASN A 75 3.15 -11.42 -7.16
N LYS A 76 4.30 -11.32 -7.83
CA LYS A 76 4.40 -11.20 -9.29
C LYS A 76 4.00 -12.47 -10.03
N GLU A 77 4.40 -13.63 -9.50
CA GLU A 77 4.12 -14.93 -10.09
C GLU A 77 2.62 -15.27 -10.03
N SER A 78 2.06 -15.28 -8.82
CA SER A 78 0.64 -15.61 -8.59
C SER A 78 -0.32 -14.47 -8.96
N ARG A 79 0.19 -13.26 -9.19
CA ARG A 79 -0.58 -12.01 -9.35
C ARG A 79 -1.53 -11.72 -8.18
N ARG A 80 -1.26 -12.31 -7.02
CA ARG A 80 -2.12 -12.18 -5.84
C ARG A 80 -1.81 -10.88 -5.11
N LEU A 81 -2.81 -10.02 -5.01
CA LEU A 81 -2.77 -8.78 -4.24
C LEU A 81 -3.42 -8.97 -2.87
N LEU A 82 -2.72 -8.56 -1.83
CA LEU A 82 -3.23 -8.49 -0.46
C LEU A 82 -3.19 -7.05 0.05
N PRO A 83 -4.16 -6.63 0.90
CA PRO A 83 -5.38 -7.35 1.28
C PRO A 83 -6.33 -7.61 0.08
N LYS A 84 -7.15 -8.66 0.19
CA LYS A 84 -8.15 -9.02 -0.85
C LYS A 84 -9.15 -7.88 -1.04
N ILE A 85 -9.62 -7.70 -2.27
CA ILE A 85 -10.70 -6.76 -2.56
C ILE A 85 -12.00 -7.24 -1.90
N ILE A 86 -12.76 -6.31 -1.35
CA ILE A 86 -14.15 -6.54 -0.93
C ILE A 86 -15.02 -5.89 -2.01
N PRO A 87 -15.87 -6.65 -2.71
CA PRO A 87 -16.78 -6.09 -3.71
C PRO A 87 -17.73 -5.07 -3.10
N SER A 88 -17.99 -3.99 -3.83
CA SER A 88 -19.06 -3.05 -3.51
C SER A 88 -20.41 -3.67 -3.88
N ASP A 89 -21.41 -3.43 -3.04
CA ASP A 89 -22.80 -3.75 -3.31
C ASP A 89 -23.54 -2.48 -3.79
N PRO A 90 -24.33 -2.53 -4.89
CA PRO A 90 -25.04 -1.37 -5.40
C PRO A 90 -26.23 -0.92 -4.54
N GLU A 91 -26.76 -1.78 -3.66
CA GLU A 91 -27.97 -1.52 -2.87
C GLU A 91 -27.69 -1.15 -1.42
N ILE A 92 -26.47 -1.42 -0.91
CA ILE A 92 -26.08 -1.12 0.47
C ILE A 92 -24.74 -0.41 0.55
N VAL A 93 -24.57 0.42 1.60
CA VAL A 93 -23.27 1.05 1.91
C VAL A 93 -22.35 -0.02 2.51
N THR A 94 -21.62 -0.72 1.64
CA THR A 94 -20.58 -1.68 2.04
C THR A 94 -19.29 -0.94 2.36
N ASP A 95 -18.67 -1.20 3.52
CA ASP A 95 -17.30 -0.74 3.78
C ASP A 95 -16.32 -1.64 3.02
N THR A 96 -15.97 -1.27 1.79
CA THR A 96 -15.08 -2.06 0.94
C THR A 96 -13.60 -1.97 1.35
N ALA A 97 -13.27 -1.05 2.26
CA ALA A 97 -11.95 -0.87 2.86
C ALA A 97 -12.06 -0.65 4.39
N PRO A 98 -12.33 -1.74 5.15
CA PRO A 98 -12.52 -1.67 6.59
C PRO A 98 -11.35 -0.99 7.30
N ILE A 99 -11.65 -0.29 8.40
CA ILE A 99 -10.64 0.42 9.20
C ILE A 99 -9.51 -0.49 9.68
N ASP A 100 -9.82 -1.77 9.94
CA ASP A 100 -8.87 -2.80 10.37
C ASP A 100 -7.79 -3.12 9.32
N ARG A 101 -7.90 -2.61 8.09
CA ARG A 101 -6.80 -2.66 7.12
C ARG A 101 -5.63 -1.74 7.49
N TRP A 102 -5.88 -0.67 8.23
CA TRP A 102 -4.87 0.24 8.77
C TRP A 102 -4.52 -0.16 10.22
N ASP A 103 -4.22 -1.44 10.42
CA ASP A 103 -3.94 -2.08 11.71
C ASP A 103 -2.57 -1.73 12.29
N VAL A 104 -1.62 -1.32 11.45
CA VAL A 104 -0.25 -1.05 11.88
C VAL A 104 -0.09 0.39 12.34
N ASP A 105 0.36 0.63 13.56
CA ASP A 105 0.70 1.97 14.04
C ASP A 105 2.22 2.17 14.06
N ILE A 106 2.75 3.00 13.17
CA ILE A 106 4.20 3.19 13.03
C ILE A 106 4.86 3.79 14.29
N MET A 107 4.07 4.41 15.18
CA MET A 107 4.58 4.98 16.42
C MET A 107 4.78 3.93 17.53
N THR A 108 4.30 2.70 17.34
CA THR A 108 4.55 1.59 18.27
C THR A 108 5.79 0.81 17.83
N LEU A 109 6.46 0.17 18.80
CA LEU A 109 7.61 -0.70 18.50
C LEU A 109 7.23 -1.82 17.52
N GLU A 110 6.04 -2.41 17.69
CA GLU A 110 5.54 -3.46 16.80
C GLU A 110 5.30 -2.95 15.38
N GLY A 111 4.67 -1.78 15.23
CA GLY A 111 4.37 -1.26 13.89
C GLY A 111 5.61 -0.74 13.16
N GLU A 112 6.56 -0.15 13.90
CA GLU A 112 7.87 0.22 13.38
C GLU A 112 8.64 -1.02 12.89
N GLU A 113 8.70 -2.07 13.71
CA GLU A 113 9.35 -3.34 13.34
C GLU A 113 8.70 -3.98 12.12
N ARG A 114 7.35 -3.96 12.02
CA ARG A 114 6.63 -4.51 10.85
C ARG A 114 6.98 -3.77 9.56
N LEU A 115 7.13 -2.44 9.61
CA LEU A 115 7.59 -1.68 8.45
C LEU A 115 9.07 -1.96 8.14
N ARG A 116 9.92 -2.11 9.16
CA ARG A 116 11.34 -2.45 9.00
C ARG A 116 11.51 -3.81 8.30
N GLN A 117 10.71 -4.80 8.68
CA GLN A 117 10.69 -6.13 8.04
C GLN A 117 10.32 -6.06 6.55
N VAL A 118 9.33 -5.22 6.19
CA VAL A 118 9.00 -4.97 4.78
C VAL A 118 10.19 -4.37 4.04
N VAL A 119 10.83 -3.35 4.59
CA VAL A 119 12.00 -2.71 3.96
C VAL A 119 13.18 -3.70 3.84
N TYR A 120 13.41 -4.51 4.86
CA TYR A 120 14.43 -5.56 4.83
C TYR A 120 14.16 -6.56 3.70
N HIS A 121 12.93 -7.05 3.59
CA HIS A 121 12.54 -7.99 2.54
C HIS A 121 12.73 -7.40 1.13
N VAL A 122 12.33 -6.14 0.92
CA VAL A 122 12.59 -5.41 -0.35
C VAL A 122 14.09 -5.36 -0.65
N ARG A 123 14.94 -5.03 0.33
CA ARG A 123 16.40 -4.98 0.15
C ARG A 123 16.97 -6.35 -0.23
N THR A 124 16.49 -7.42 0.39
CA THR A 124 16.91 -8.81 0.09
C THR A 124 16.58 -9.17 -1.35
N MET A 125 15.32 -9.04 -1.79
CA MET A 125 14.93 -9.31 -3.18
C MET A 125 15.73 -8.48 -4.18
N CYS A 126 15.96 -7.20 -3.88
CA CYS A 126 16.75 -6.37 -4.77
C CYS A 126 18.23 -6.78 -4.84
N THR A 127 18.77 -7.42 -3.80
CA THR A 127 20.16 -7.94 -3.81
C THR A 127 20.25 -9.24 -4.59
N GLU A 128 19.21 -10.08 -4.51
CA GLU A 128 19.12 -11.32 -5.28
C GLU A 128 19.00 -11.05 -6.77
N LEU A 129 18.27 -10.00 -7.18
CA LEU A 129 18.21 -9.57 -8.58
C LEU A 129 19.56 -9.17 -9.18
N GLU A 130 20.51 -8.70 -8.38
CA GLU A 130 21.84 -8.30 -8.87
C GLU A 130 22.79 -9.49 -9.07
N ARG A 131 22.39 -10.68 -8.62
CA ARG A 131 23.18 -11.91 -8.79
C ARG A 131 22.81 -12.68 -10.05
N ILE A 132 21.81 -12.22 -10.80
CA ILE A 132 21.31 -12.79 -12.05
C ILE A 132 21.86 -11.96 -13.22
#